data_AF-A0A357LU15-F1
#
_entry.id   AF-A0A357LU15-F1
#
_cell.length_a   1.000
_cell.length_b   1.000
_cell.length_c   1.000
_cell.angle_alpha   90.00
_cell.angle_beta   90.00
_cell.angle_gamma   90.00
#
_symmetry.space_group_name_H-M   'P 1'
#
loop_
_entity.id
_entity.type
_entity.pdbx_description
1 polymer ?
#
loop_
_entity_poly.entity_id
_entity_poly.type
_entity_poly.pdbx_seq_one_letter_code
_entity_poly.pdbx_strand_id
1 'polypeptide(L)'
;MLSAEKIARVRNFSFGATGLIGLLYALLVVFTKRPDPMPWWLPGTVGLLSAALIFSTFRRAGPVPVQQATDELFKRCGDKAHRFGFWSALLLYPFFGFLVATGALSLTLAFPIIGTLTAVAYLLSLVIFSEWPSAG
;
A
#
# COMPACT_ATOMS: atom_id res chain seq x y z
N MET A 1 4.62 20.12 20.15
CA MET A 1 3.70 20.08 19.00
C MET A 1 4.34 19.28 17.88
N LEU A 2 3.59 18.40 17.21
CA LEU A 2 4.06 17.67 16.03
C LEU A 2 4.01 18.59 14.81
N SER A 3 5.12 18.71 14.07
CA SER A 3 5.15 19.47 12.82
C SER A 3 4.49 18.70 11.68
N ALA A 4 4.00 19.42 10.67
CA ALA A 4 3.41 18.84 9.47
C ALA A 4 4.34 17.85 8.77
N GLU A 5 5.64 18.18 8.70
CA GLU A 5 6.67 17.32 8.10
C GLU A 5 6.81 15.98 8.84
N LYS A 6 6.78 15.98 10.19
CA LYS A 6 6.84 14.74 10.98
C LYS A 6 5.61 13.87 10.73
N ILE A 7 4.42 14.47 10.62
CA ILE A 7 3.18 13.75 10.32
C ILE A 7 3.26 13.10 8.93
N ALA A 8 3.67 13.88 7.93
CA ALA A 8 3.84 13.40 6.56
C ALA A 8 4.87 12.27 6.48
N ARG A 9 5.99 12.39 7.20
CA ARG A 9 7.04 11.37 7.27
C ARG A 9 6.55 10.07 7.89
N VAL A 10 5.85 10.13 9.04
CA VAL A 10 5.26 8.94 9.68
C VAL A 10 4.24 8.27 8.76
N ARG A 11 3.37 9.05 8.11
CA ARG A 11 2.39 8.54 7.15
C ARG A 11 3.06 7.84 5.97
N ASN A 12 3.98 8.52 5.29
CA ASN A 12 4.64 7.98 4.12
C ASN A 12 5.48 6.74 4.50
N PHE A 13 6.10 6.73 5.68
CA PHE A 13 6.85 5.55 6.16
C PHE A 13 5.90 4.38 6.38
N SER A 14 4.77 4.61 7.05
CA SER A 14 3.78 3.58 7.35
C SER A 14 3.18 3.00 6.07
N PHE A 15 2.83 3.84 5.09
CA PHE A 15 2.36 3.40 3.78
C PHE A 15 3.43 2.62 3.02
N GLY A 16 4.68 3.11 3.01
CA GLY A 16 5.79 2.48 2.30
C GLY A 16 6.13 1.11 2.89
N ALA A 17 6.24 1.02 4.22
CA ALA A 17 6.48 -0.24 4.92
C ALA A 17 5.35 -1.25 4.69
N THR A 18 4.09 -0.82 4.79
CA THR A 18 2.92 -1.68 4.52
C THR A 18 2.91 -2.18 3.08
N GLY A 19 3.13 -1.27 2.13
CA GLY A 19 3.22 -1.59 0.71
C GLY A 19 4.34 -2.57 0.41
N LEU A 20 5.53 -2.38 0.99
CA LEU A 20 6.68 -3.25 0.79
C LEU A 20 6.43 -4.65 1.40
N ILE A 21 5.88 -4.72 2.60
CA ILE A 21 5.53 -5.99 3.24
C ILE A 21 4.48 -6.74 2.40
N GLY A 22 3.44 -6.04 1.93
CA GLY A 22 2.43 -6.63 1.04
C GLY A 22 3.01 -7.11 -0.29
N LEU A 23 3.95 -6.36 -0.88
CA LEU A 23 4.65 -6.74 -2.11
C LEU A 23 5.48 -8.00 -1.90
N LEU A 24 6.29 -8.04 -0.84
CA LEU A 24 7.12 -9.19 -0.49
C LEU A 24 6.26 -10.42 -0.20
N TYR A 25 5.14 -10.23 0.50
CA TYR A 25 4.15 -11.28 0.73
C TYR A 25 3.62 -11.85 -0.59
N ALA A 26 3.16 -10.98 -1.50
CA ALA A 26 2.63 -11.40 -2.80
C ALA A 26 3.67 -12.14 -3.64
N LEU A 27 4.91 -11.64 -3.70
CA LEU A 27 6.01 -12.30 -4.39
C LEU A 27 6.30 -13.67 -3.80
N LEU A 28 6.37 -13.78 -2.47
CA LEU A 28 6.63 -15.04 -1.78
C LEU A 28 5.54 -16.08 -2.09
N VAL A 29 4.26 -15.68 -2.17
CA VAL A 29 3.17 -16.59 -2.56
C VAL A 29 3.33 -17.07 -4.02
N VAL A 30 3.67 -16.17 -4.95
CA VAL A 30 3.88 -16.53 -6.36
C VAL A 30 5.03 -17.54 -6.52
N PHE A 31 6.15 -17.33 -5.82
CA PHE A 31 7.34 -18.18 -5.93
C PHE A 31 7.19 -19.52 -5.21
N THR A 32 6.57 -19.52 -4.03
CA THR A 32 6.42 -20.76 -3.26
C THR A 32 5.31 -21.65 -3.83
N LYS A 33 4.29 -21.08 -4.48
CA LYS A 33 3.09 -21.79 -4.98
C LYS A 33 2.44 -22.71 -3.94
N ARG A 34 2.72 -22.49 -2.65
CA ARG A 34 2.25 -23.33 -1.55
C ARG A 34 1.12 -22.60 -0.84
N PRO A 35 -0.10 -23.16 -0.85
CA PRO A 35 -1.23 -22.55 -0.16
C PRO A 35 -1.18 -22.69 1.37
N ASP A 36 -0.32 -23.54 1.95
CA ASP A 36 -0.43 -23.87 3.37
C ASP A 36 0.85 -23.70 4.23
N PRO A 37 0.72 -23.06 5.41
CA PRO A 37 -0.16 -21.93 5.72
C PRO A 37 0.63 -20.64 5.58
N MET A 38 0.44 -19.96 4.45
CA MET A 38 0.89 -18.58 4.33
C MET A 38 -0.06 -17.71 5.17
N PRO A 39 0.43 -16.87 6.09
CA PRO A 39 -0.43 -16.11 7.01
C PRO A 39 -1.22 -15.04 6.27
N TRP A 40 -2.43 -15.41 5.82
CA TRP A 40 -3.37 -14.55 5.08
C TRP A 40 -3.73 -13.25 5.82
N TRP A 41 -3.63 -13.26 7.15
CA TRP A 41 -3.88 -12.11 8.01
C TRP A 41 -2.72 -11.09 8.02
N LEU A 42 -1.52 -11.47 7.56
CA LEU A 42 -0.32 -10.64 7.70
C LEU A 42 -0.43 -9.30 6.96
N PRO A 43 -0.83 -9.24 5.67
CA PRO A 43 -1.00 -7.94 5.00
C PRO A 43 -2.06 -7.06 5.68
N GLY A 44 -3.17 -7.66 6.14
CA GLY A 44 -4.26 -6.95 6.81
C GLY A 44 -3.85 -6.36 8.16
N THR A 45 -3.18 -7.14 9.00
CA THR A 45 -2.70 -6.69 10.32
C THR A 45 -1.69 -5.56 10.22
N VAL A 46 -0.73 -5.65 9.29
CA VAL A 46 0.24 -4.57 9.05
C VAL A 46 -0.46 -3.29 8.58
N GLY A 47 -1.47 -3.42 7.70
CA GLY A 47 -2.29 -2.28 7.27
C GLY A 47 -3.03 -1.62 8.44
N LEU A 48 -3.63 -2.42 9.33
CA LEU A 48 -4.32 -1.91 10.52
C LEU A 48 -3.37 -1.22 11.51
N LEU A 49 -2.18 -1.79 11.74
CA LEU A 49 -1.17 -1.18 12.60
C LEU A 49 -0.70 0.17 12.04
N SER A 50 -0.46 0.23 10.74
CA SER A 50 -0.13 1.48 10.04
C SER A 50 -1.25 2.51 10.13
N ALA A 51 -2.51 2.10 9.96
CA ALA A 51 -3.66 2.98 10.11
C ALA A 51 -3.77 3.54 11.54
N ALA A 52 -3.59 2.69 12.55
CA ALA A 52 -3.59 3.10 13.95
C ALA A 52 -2.46 4.09 14.27
N LEU A 53 -1.25 3.83 13.76
CA LEU A 53 -0.10 4.71 13.93
C LEU A 53 -0.34 6.10 13.29
N ILE A 54 -0.82 6.13 12.03
CA ILE A 54 -1.15 7.37 11.32
C ILE A 54 -2.23 8.13 12.10
N PHE A 55 -3.34 7.46 12.44
CA PHE A 55 -4.44 8.08 13.15
C PHE A 55 -4.02 8.69 14.50
N SER A 56 -3.22 7.95 15.29
CA SER A 56 -2.70 8.45 16.56
C SER A 56 -1.80 9.67 16.40
N THR A 57 -1.02 9.72 15.32
CA THR A 57 -0.13 10.84 15.00
C THR A 57 -0.94 12.09 14.63
N PHE A 58 -1.95 11.93 13.77
CA PHE A 58 -2.87 13.01 13.38
C PHE A 58 -3.63 13.57 14.58
N ARG A 59 -4.15 12.69 15.45
CA ARG A 59 -4.88 13.10 16.67
C ARG A 59 -4.02 13.95 17.62
N ARG A 60 -2.70 13.74 17.64
CA ARG A 60 -1.76 14.45 18.54
C ARG A 60 -1.22 15.76 17.98
N ALA A 61 -1.39 16.04 16.69
CA ALA A 61 -0.71 17.15 16.02
C ALA A 61 -1.45 18.49 16.04
N GLY A 62 -2.76 18.49 16.29
CA GLY A 62 -3.60 19.69 16.21
C GLY A 62 -4.02 20.04 14.78
N PRO A 63 -4.99 20.96 14.60
CA PRO A 63 -5.65 21.16 13.30
C PRO A 63 -4.75 21.78 12.24
N VAL A 64 -3.90 22.75 12.58
CA VAL A 64 -3.04 23.46 11.62
C VAL A 64 -1.98 22.53 10.98
N PRO A 65 -1.18 21.76 11.75
CA PRO A 65 -0.20 20.85 11.15
C PRO A 65 -0.84 19.71 10.35
N VAL A 66 -2.04 19.26 10.75
CA VAL A 66 -2.82 18.27 10.00
C VAL A 66 -3.23 18.83 8.65
N GLN A 67 -3.78 20.05 8.62
CA GLN A 67 -4.19 20.70 7.38
C GLN A 67 -3.01 20.91 6.43
N GLN A 68 -1.85 21.31 6.95
CA GLN A 68 -0.61 21.43 6.19
C GLN A 68 -0.11 20.08 5.66
N ALA A 69 -0.23 19.00 6.45
CA ALA A 69 0.17 17.66 6.00
C ALA A 69 -0.79 17.04 4.97
N THR A 70 -2.01 17.58 4.84
CA THR A 70 -3.06 17.12 3.89
C THR A 70 -3.44 18.22 2.89
N ASP A 71 -2.45 19.01 2.50
CA ASP A 71 -2.59 20.12 1.56
C ASP A 71 -2.91 19.68 0.12
N GLU A 72 -2.93 20.64 -0.81
CA GLU A 72 -3.20 20.36 -2.22
C GLU A 72 -2.16 19.43 -2.85
N LEU A 73 -0.90 19.50 -2.42
CA LEU A 73 0.15 18.64 -2.93
C LEU A 73 -0.17 17.18 -2.58
N PHE A 74 -0.48 16.91 -1.31
CA PHE A 74 -0.90 15.58 -0.88
C PHE A 74 -2.10 15.06 -1.66
N LYS A 75 -3.12 15.90 -1.89
CA LYS A 75 -4.30 15.54 -2.69
C LYS A 75 -3.93 15.18 -4.13
N ARG A 76 -3.14 16.02 -4.81
CA ARG A 76 -2.69 15.76 -6.19
C ARG A 76 -1.87 14.46 -6.29
N CYS A 77 -1.00 14.19 -5.33
CA CYS A 77 -0.25 12.93 -5.28
C CYS A 77 -1.19 11.74 -5.01
N GLY A 78 -2.19 11.92 -4.14
CA GLY A 78 -3.27 10.96 -3.91
C GLY A 78 -4.07 10.62 -5.16
N ASP A 79 -4.41 11.61 -5.99
CA ASP A 79 -5.15 11.40 -7.24
C ASP A 79 -4.32 10.62 -8.27
N LYS A 80 -3.03 10.96 -8.39
CA LYS A 80 -2.09 10.20 -9.24
C LYS A 80 -1.95 8.75 -8.77
N ALA A 81 -1.80 8.54 -7.46
CA ALA A 81 -1.70 7.21 -6.86
C ALA A 81 -2.98 6.39 -7.04
N HIS A 82 -4.16 7.01 -6.89
CA HIS A 82 -5.43 6.37 -7.18
C HIS A 82 -5.54 5.94 -8.63
N ARG A 83 -5.19 6.82 -9.59
CA ARG A 83 -5.21 6.47 -11.00
C ARG A 83 -4.27 5.29 -11.29
N PHE A 84 -3.04 5.33 -10.75
CA PHE A 84 -2.08 4.24 -10.91
C PHE A 84 -2.58 2.92 -10.30
N GLY A 85 -3.10 2.97 -9.07
CA GLY A 85 -3.66 1.82 -8.36
C GLY A 85 -4.87 1.23 -9.09
N PHE A 86 -5.76 2.06 -9.63
CA PHE A 86 -6.90 1.63 -10.44
C PHE A 86 -6.47 0.87 -11.69
N TRP A 87 -5.56 1.44 -12.48
CA TRP A 87 -5.09 0.78 -13.71
C TRP A 87 -4.29 -0.49 -13.40
N SER A 88 -3.52 -0.48 -12.32
CA SER A 88 -2.81 -1.68 -11.84
C SER A 88 -3.81 -2.77 -11.45
N ALA A 89 -4.83 -2.45 -10.64
CA ALA A 89 -5.89 -3.39 -10.29
C ALA A 89 -6.57 -3.97 -11.52
N LEU A 90 -6.92 -3.13 -12.49
CA LEU A 90 -7.58 -3.56 -13.72
C LEU A 90 -6.71 -4.52 -14.54
N LEU A 91 -5.39 -4.29 -14.61
CA LEU A 91 -4.45 -5.16 -15.34
C LEU A 91 -4.12 -6.46 -14.59
N LEU A 92 -4.23 -6.47 -13.25
CA LEU A 92 -4.00 -7.69 -12.46
C LEU A 92 -5.02 -8.79 -12.80
N TYR A 93 -6.29 -8.44 -13.01
CA TYR A 93 -7.34 -9.43 -13.33
C TYR A 93 -7.07 -10.24 -14.60
N PRO A 94 -6.85 -9.65 -15.79
CA PRO A 94 -6.55 -10.41 -17.00
C PRO A 94 -5.21 -11.14 -16.91
N PHE A 95 -4.18 -10.54 -16.27
CA PHE A 95 -2.88 -11.19 -16.10
C PHE A 95 -2.98 -12.46 -15.25
N PHE A 96 -3.57 -12.36 -14.06
CA PHE A 96 -3.76 -13.53 -13.19
C PHE A 96 -4.82 -14.49 -13.73
N GLY A 97 -5.84 -13.99 -14.44
CA GLY A 97 -6.80 -14.83 -15.17
C GLY A 97 -6.12 -15.73 -16.19
N PHE A 98 -5.16 -15.20 -16.95
CA PHE A 98 -4.33 -15.99 -17.87
C PHE A 98 -3.46 -17.03 -17.15
N LEU A 99 -2.85 -16.67 -16.01
CA LEU A 99 -2.06 -17.62 -15.21
C LEU A 99 -2.91 -18.76 -14.63
N VAL A 100 -4.16 -18.46 -14.25
CA VAL A 100 -5.11 -19.47 -13.78
C VAL A 100 -5.56 -20.36 -14.94
N ALA A 101 -5.87 -19.78 -16.11
CA ALA A 101 -6.31 -20.52 -17.30
C ALA A 101 -5.25 -21.51 -17.83
N THR A 102 -3.97 -21.18 -17.68
CA THR A 102 -2.84 -22.05 -18.06
C THR A 102 -2.47 -23.07 -16.98
N GLY A 103 -3.14 -23.06 -15.83
CA GLY A 103 -2.81 -23.92 -14.68
C GLY A 103 -1.52 -23.53 -13.96
N ALA A 104 -0.91 -22.39 -14.29
CA ALA A 104 0.33 -21.93 -13.68
C ALA A 104 0.15 -21.50 -12.22
N LEU A 105 -1.07 -21.09 -11.85
CA LEU A 105 -1.49 -20.69 -10.50
C LEU A 105 -2.93 -21.14 -10.21
N SER A 106 -3.24 -21.50 -8.96
CA SER A 106 -4.61 -21.82 -8.56
C SER A 106 -5.43 -20.56 -8.27
N LEU A 107 -6.76 -20.64 -8.43
CA LEU A 107 -7.67 -19.54 -8.12
C LEU A 107 -7.58 -19.10 -6.65
N THR A 108 -7.40 -20.07 -5.74
CA THR A 108 -7.24 -19.85 -4.29
C THR A 108 -6.02 -19.00 -3.96
N LEU A 109 -4.93 -19.11 -4.75
CA LEU A 109 -3.74 -18.28 -4.58
C LEU A 109 -3.88 -16.94 -5.32
N ALA A 110 -4.49 -16.95 -6.50
CA ALA A 110 -4.65 -15.75 -7.32
C ALA A 110 -5.45 -14.65 -6.60
N PHE A 111 -6.58 -15.00 -5.98
CA PHE A 111 -7.47 -14.02 -5.36
C PHE A 111 -6.80 -13.16 -4.26
N PRO A 112 -6.17 -13.76 -3.23
CA PRO A 112 -5.48 -13.00 -2.19
C PRO A 112 -4.31 -12.17 -2.73
N ILE A 113 -3.60 -12.67 -3.74
CA ILE A 113 -2.49 -11.95 -4.38
C ILE A 113 -3.00 -10.71 -5.11
N ILE A 114 -4.05 -10.85 -5.93
CA ILE A 114 -4.65 -9.72 -6.66
C ILE A 114 -5.14 -8.65 -5.68
N GLY A 115 -5.83 -9.05 -4.61
CA GLY A 115 -6.30 -8.12 -3.58
C GLY A 115 -5.15 -7.39 -2.89
N THR A 116 -4.09 -8.12 -2.52
CA THR A 116 -2.90 -7.55 -1.88
C THR A 116 -2.18 -6.57 -2.81
N LEU A 117 -1.90 -6.99 -4.06
CA LEU A 117 -1.21 -6.18 -5.05
C LEU A 117 -1.99 -4.91 -5.43
N THR A 118 -3.33 -4.97 -5.42
CA THR A 118 -4.19 -3.80 -5.64
C THR A 118 -3.96 -2.73 -4.57
N ALA A 119 -3.96 -3.13 -3.29
CA ALA A 119 -3.69 -2.20 -2.19
C ALA A 119 -2.24 -1.69 -2.22
N VAL A 120 -1.27 -2.60 -2.45
CA VAL A 120 0.16 -2.29 -2.54
C VAL A 120 0.45 -1.28 -3.65
N ALA A 121 -0.18 -1.42 -4.82
CA ALA A 121 0.02 -0.51 -5.95
C ALA A 121 -0.34 0.93 -5.57
N TYR A 122 -1.45 1.13 -4.84
CA TYR A 122 -1.81 2.45 -4.32
C TYR A 122 -0.82 2.94 -3.26
N LEU A 123 -0.52 2.12 -2.25
CA LEU A 123 0.33 2.53 -1.12
C LEU A 123 1.74 2.91 -1.56
N LEU A 124 2.37 2.11 -2.42
CA LEU A 124 3.72 2.39 -2.92
C LEU A 124 3.74 3.57 -3.88
N SER A 125 2.77 3.66 -4.81
CA SER A 125 2.70 4.80 -5.73
C SER A 125 2.46 6.11 -5.00
N LEU A 126 1.66 6.11 -3.94
CA LEU A 126 1.48 7.29 -3.09
C LEU A 126 2.80 7.73 -2.47
N VAL A 127 3.61 6.81 -1.94
CA VAL A 127 4.92 7.15 -1.36
C VAL A 127 5.89 7.66 -2.41
N ILE A 128 5.93 7.03 -3.58
CA ILE A 128 6.78 7.44 -4.70
C ILE A 128 6.39 8.83 -5.21
N PHE A 129 5.11 9.09 -5.44
CA PHE A 129 4.63 10.38 -5.95
C PHE A 129 4.63 11.49 -4.91
N SER A 130 4.59 11.15 -3.63
CA SER A 130 4.70 12.13 -2.54
C SER A 130 6.14 12.63 -2.35
N GLU A 131 7.09 12.22 -3.21
CA GLU A 131 8.51 12.54 -3.15
C GLU A 131 9.01 12.50 -1.70
N TRP A 132 9.22 11.28 -1.18
CA TRP A 132 10.04 11.12 0.02
C TRP A 132 11.26 12.03 -0.11
N PRO A 133 11.53 12.93 0.86
CA PRO A 133 12.40 14.06 0.62
C PRO A 133 13.71 13.51 0.06
N SER A 134 14.06 13.95 -1.14
CA SER A 134 15.45 14.03 -1.57
C SER A 134 16.19 14.64 -0.39
N ALA A 135 16.93 13.79 0.32
CA ALA A 135 17.65 14.17 1.50
C ALA A 135 18.69 15.22 1.11
N GLY A 136 18.63 16.39 1.75
CA GLY A 136 19.68 17.42 1.69
C GLY A 136 19.41 18.48 0.65
#